data_AF-A0A927SQG2-F1
#
_entry.id   AF-A0A927SQG2-F1
#
_cell.length_a   1.000
_cell.length_b   1.000
_cell.length_c   1.000
_cell.angle_alpha   90.00
_cell.angle_beta   90.00
_cell.angle_gamma   90.00
#
_symmetry.space_group_name_H-M   'P 1'
#
loop_
_entity.id
_entity.type
_entity.pdbx_description
1 polymer ?
#
loop_
_entity_poly.entity_id
_entity_poly.type
_entity_poly.pdbx_seq_one_letter_code
_entity_poly.pdbx_strand_id
1 'polypeptide(L)'
;MKTKVITIPKGKCPLDILAQLGNKTKSSWIFFHSNVMEELIGHLKNDFEVEEYTRKHIQIKWAKSDKYPETYIKCIPYYSTEWTSVSRIEAEDIAFKTPSANPSYIFFVKMEE
;
A
#
# COMPACT_ATOMS: atom_id res chain seq x y z
N MET A 1 -1.61 0.86 -21.18
CA MET A 1 -1.44 0.57 -19.74
C MET A 1 -0.43 -0.57 -19.59
N LYS A 2 0.57 -0.44 -18.70
CA LYS A 2 1.61 -1.46 -18.47
C LYS A 2 1.41 -2.13 -17.11
N THR A 3 1.41 -3.46 -17.08
CA THR A 3 1.32 -4.23 -15.84
C THR A 3 2.71 -4.57 -15.31
N LYS A 4 2.91 -4.43 -14.00
CA LYS A 4 4.18 -4.77 -13.31
C LYS A 4 3.90 -5.50 -12.01
N VAL A 5 4.62 -6.59 -11.79
CA VAL A 5 4.67 -7.27 -10.50
C VAL A 5 5.92 -6.80 -9.77
N ILE A 6 5.75 -6.36 -8.53
CA ILE A 6 6.81 -5.91 -7.63
C ILE A 6 6.89 -6.93 -6.51
N THR A 7 8.02 -7.60 -6.41
CA THR A 7 8.32 -8.52 -5.32
C THR A 7 9.25 -7.80 -4.35
N ILE A 8 8.80 -7.68 -3.10
CA ILE A 8 9.53 -6.98 -2.04
C ILE A 8 10.40 -7.99 -1.30
N PRO A 9 11.72 -7.78 -1.20
CA PRO A 9 12.61 -8.68 -0.46
C PRO A 9 12.22 -8.78 1.02
N LYS A 10 12.50 -9.94 1.64
CA LYS A 10 12.25 -10.14 3.07
C LYS A 10 12.92 -9.06 3.93
N GLY A 11 12.19 -8.56 4.92
CA GLY A 11 12.65 -7.52 5.84
C GLY A 11 12.72 -6.10 5.25
N LYS A 12 12.21 -5.89 4.03
CA LYS A 12 12.02 -4.55 3.45
C LYS A 12 10.59 -4.07 3.61
N CYS A 13 10.42 -2.79 3.91
CA CYS A 13 9.10 -2.17 4.01
C CYS A 13 8.48 -2.04 2.61
N PRO A 14 7.23 -2.51 2.41
CA PRO A 14 6.51 -2.32 1.14
C PRO A 14 6.37 -0.86 0.71
N LEU A 15 6.24 0.06 1.66
CA LEU A 15 6.00 1.48 1.40
C LEU A 15 7.26 2.18 0.87
N ASP A 16 8.45 1.78 1.31
CA ASP A 16 9.73 2.29 0.79
C ASP A 16 9.84 2.06 -0.71
N ILE A 17 9.39 0.89 -1.18
CA ILE A 17 9.41 0.55 -2.60
C ILE A 17 8.44 1.46 -3.38
N LEU A 18 7.26 1.76 -2.81
CA LEU A 18 6.33 2.71 -3.43
C LEU A 18 6.89 4.13 -3.48
N ALA A 19 7.58 4.58 -2.44
CA ALA A 19 8.27 5.87 -2.42
C ALA A 19 9.35 5.93 -3.53
N GLN A 20 10.15 4.86 -3.67
CA GLN A 20 11.19 4.76 -4.70
C GLN A 20 10.65 4.75 -6.14
N LEU A 21 9.45 4.21 -6.38
CA LEU A 21 8.81 4.28 -7.71
C LEU A 21 8.47 5.72 -8.11
N GLY A 22 8.32 6.62 -7.12
CA GLY A 22 8.12 8.06 -7.30
C GLY A 22 7.00 8.35 -8.30
N ASN A 23 7.28 9.25 -9.25
CA ASN A 23 6.28 9.72 -10.24
C ASN A 23 5.59 8.62 -11.07
N LYS A 24 6.15 7.40 -11.15
CA LYS A 24 5.49 6.30 -11.85
C LYS A 24 4.18 5.88 -11.20
N THR A 25 4.01 6.13 -9.89
CA THR A 25 2.80 5.76 -9.15
C THR A 25 1.68 6.79 -9.26
N LYS A 26 1.97 8.05 -9.65
CA LYS A 26 0.96 9.13 -9.80
C LYS A 26 -0.21 8.77 -10.72
N SER A 27 0.06 8.04 -11.79
CA SER A 27 -0.94 7.62 -12.78
C SER A 27 -1.02 6.10 -12.83
N SER A 28 -1.36 5.49 -11.69
CA SER A 28 -1.38 4.03 -11.56
C SER A 28 -2.57 3.49 -10.78
N TRP A 29 -2.78 2.19 -10.90
CA TRP A 29 -3.50 1.37 -9.93
C TRP A 29 -2.50 0.51 -9.17
N ILE A 30 -2.72 0.36 -7.86
CA ILE A 30 -1.85 -0.42 -6.98
C ILE A 30 -2.71 -1.47 -6.27
N PHE A 31 -2.24 -2.71 -6.29
CA PHE A 31 -2.85 -3.84 -5.60
C PHE A 31 -1.82 -4.48 -4.67
N PHE A 32 -2.18 -4.65 -3.42
CA PHE A 32 -1.39 -5.34 -2.40
C PHE A 32 -1.84 -6.78 -2.27
N HIS A 33 -0.89 -7.70 -2.30
CA HIS A 33 -1.14 -9.10 -1.97
C HIS A 33 -1.41 -9.27 -0.46
N SER A 34 -2.05 -10.37 -0.08
CA SER A 34 -2.37 -10.70 1.32
C SER A 34 -1.13 -10.65 2.21
N ASN A 35 -0.01 -11.22 1.76
CA ASN A 35 1.25 -11.18 2.51
C ASN A 35 1.82 -9.77 2.73
N VAL A 36 1.56 -8.81 1.83
CA VAL A 36 1.92 -7.40 2.04
C VAL A 36 0.99 -6.78 3.08
N MET A 37 -0.31 -7.06 3.00
CA MET A 37 -1.28 -6.59 3.99
C MET A 37 -0.96 -7.13 5.38
N GLU A 38 -0.59 -8.41 5.49
CA GLU A 38 -0.17 -9.04 6.74
C GLU A 38 1.07 -8.37 7.33
N GLU A 39 2.07 -8.05 6.51
CA GLU A 39 3.27 -7.33 6.97
C GLU A 39 2.91 -5.92 7.45
N LEU A 40 2.15 -5.17 6.66
CA LEU A 40 1.71 -3.80 7.00
C LEU A 40 0.88 -3.78 8.28
N ILE A 41 -0.03 -4.75 8.46
CA ILE A 41 -0.86 -4.88 9.66
C ILE A 41 -0.05 -5.42 10.84
N GLY A 42 0.90 -6.34 10.60
CA GLY A 42 1.78 -6.90 11.61
C GLY A 42 2.61 -5.82 12.30
N HIS A 43 3.11 -4.85 11.54
CA HIS A 43 3.80 -3.68 12.09
C HIS A 43 2.91 -2.76 12.94
N LEU A 44 1.58 -2.81 12.82
CA LEU A 44 0.65 -2.00 13.63
C LEU A 44 0.57 -2.45 15.08
N LYS A 45 0.89 -3.71 15.37
CA LYS A 45 0.77 -4.27 16.74
C LYS A 45 1.68 -3.59 17.77
N ASN A 46 2.65 -2.78 17.32
CA ASN A 46 3.60 -2.12 18.20
C ASN A 46 3.35 -0.62 18.43
N ASP A 47 2.55 0.10 17.62
CA ASP A 47 2.48 1.57 17.76
C ASP A 47 1.22 2.33 17.23
N PHE A 48 0.10 1.74 16.79
CA PHE A 48 -0.98 2.55 16.16
C PHE A 48 -2.46 2.15 16.39
N GLU A 49 -3.36 3.15 16.22
CA GLU A 49 -4.83 3.02 16.21
C GLU A 49 -5.34 2.55 14.83
N VAL A 50 -6.06 1.41 14.81
CA VAL A 50 -6.86 0.98 13.65
C VAL A 50 -8.22 1.65 13.77
N GLU A 51 -8.50 2.67 12.96
CA GLU A 51 -9.76 3.43 13.06
C GLU A 51 -10.99 2.67 12.54
N GLU A 52 -10.87 1.76 11.56
CA GLU A 52 -12.03 1.01 11.06
C GLU A 52 -11.66 -0.22 10.22
N TYR A 53 -12.10 -1.40 10.67
CA TYR A 53 -12.10 -2.64 9.89
C TYR A 53 -13.54 -2.98 9.47
N THR A 54 -14.13 -2.17 8.60
CA THR A 54 -15.47 -2.50 8.07
C THR A 54 -15.33 -3.54 6.96
N ARG A 55 -16.39 -4.32 6.71
CA ARG A 55 -16.47 -5.28 5.58
C ARG A 55 -16.39 -4.62 4.17
N LYS A 56 -15.87 -3.40 4.05
CA LYS A 56 -15.76 -2.66 2.80
C LYS A 56 -14.42 -1.94 2.66
N HIS A 57 -13.77 -1.58 3.77
CA HIS A 57 -12.54 -0.82 3.76
C HIS A 57 -11.59 -1.27 4.86
N ILE A 58 -10.31 -1.32 4.53
CA ILE A 58 -9.21 -1.44 5.50
C ILE A 58 -8.53 -0.08 5.56
N GLN A 59 -8.44 0.50 6.73
CA GLN A 59 -7.72 1.76 6.96
C GLN A 59 -6.51 1.48 7.84
N ILE A 60 -5.35 1.98 7.42
CA ILE A 60 -4.10 1.84 8.15
C ILE A 60 -3.49 3.22 8.33
N LYS A 61 -3.15 3.58 9.56
CA LYS A 61 -2.50 4.85 9.89
C LYS A 61 -1.24 4.57 10.70
N TRP A 62 -0.13 5.14 10.26
CA TRP A 62 1.13 5.22 11.00
C TRP A 62 1.41 6.68 11.30
N ALA A 63 1.68 7.00 12.56
CA ALA A 63 2.16 8.32 12.95
C ALA A 63 3.60 8.51 12.48
N LYS A 64 3.99 9.78 12.38
CA LYS A 64 5.34 10.17 12.04
C LYS A 64 6.34 9.62 13.06
N SER A 65 7.47 9.11 12.56
CA SER A 65 8.65 8.74 13.36
C SER A 65 9.90 9.42 12.80
N ASP A 66 11.04 9.26 13.47
CA ASP A 66 12.33 9.77 12.96
C ASP A 66 12.73 9.15 11.62
N LYS A 67 12.20 7.95 11.31
CA LYS A 67 12.56 7.19 10.10
C LYS A 67 11.52 7.31 8.99
N TYR A 68 10.26 7.50 9.32
CA TYR A 68 9.16 7.44 8.35
C TYR A 68 8.15 8.57 8.57
N PRO A 69 7.60 9.15 7.49
CA PRO A 69 6.56 10.16 7.61
C PRO A 69 5.26 9.56 8.15
N GLU A 70 4.38 10.43 8.64
CA GLU A 70 3.00 10.04 8.88
C GLU A 70 2.40 9.51 7.59
N THR A 71 1.76 8.33 7.69
CA THR A 71 1.23 7.63 6.53
C THR A 71 -0.18 7.15 6.82
N TYR A 72 -1.10 7.48 5.93
CA TYR A 72 -2.46 6.93 5.91
C TYR A 72 -2.67 6.12 4.63
N ILE A 73 -3.23 4.92 4.75
CA ILE A 73 -3.57 4.05 3.63
C ILE A 73 -5.03 3.61 3.76
N LYS A 74 -5.76 3.74 2.67
CA LYS A 74 -7.11 3.18 2.54
C LYS A 74 -7.14 2.12 1.45
N CYS A 75 -7.58 0.95 1.81
CA CYS A 75 -7.64 -0.23 0.97
C CYS A 75 -9.07 -0.77 0.83
N ILE A 76 -9.34 -1.45 -0.28
CA ILE A 76 -10.60 -2.13 -0.59
C ILE A 76 -10.27 -3.61 -0.85
N PRO A 77 -10.59 -4.52 0.09
CA PRO A 77 -10.31 -5.94 -0.08
C PRO A 77 -11.26 -6.58 -1.11
N TYR A 78 -10.76 -7.52 -1.91
CA TYR A 78 -11.57 -8.38 -2.76
C TYR A 78 -11.67 -9.77 -2.12
N TYR A 79 -12.80 -10.08 -1.50
CA TYR A 79 -12.99 -11.25 -0.63
C TYR A 79 -12.77 -12.62 -1.28
N SER A 80 -12.79 -12.71 -2.61
CA SER A 80 -12.53 -13.94 -3.36
C SER A 80 -11.09 -14.04 -3.88
N THR A 81 -10.19 -13.14 -3.47
CA THR A 81 -8.82 -13.07 -4.00
C THR A 81 -7.83 -12.72 -2.89
N GLU A 82 -6.55 -13.00 -3.13
CA GLU A 82 -5.45 -12.58 -2.26
C GLU A 82 -5.04 -11.11 -2.49
N TRP A 83 -5.74 -10.38 -3.35
CA TRP A 83 -5.39 -9.02 -3.73
C TRP A 83 -6.34 -8.01 -3.12
N THR A 84 -5.77 -6.91 -2.66
CA THR A 84 -6.46 -5.76 -2.07
C THR A 84 -6.14 -4.53 -2.88
N SER A 85 -7.15 -3.80 -3.35
CA SER A 85 -6.94 -2.55 -4.08
C SER A 85 -6.57 -1.42 -3.14
N VAL A 86 -5.55 -0.64 -3.48
CA VAL A 86 -5.20 0.58 -2.76
C VAL A 86 -6.00 1.74 -3.32
N SER A 87 -6.89 2.29 -2.50
CA SER A 87 -7.80 3.39 -2.88
C SER A 87 -7.28 4.77 -2.49
N ARG A 88 -6.40 4.86 -1.48
CA ARG A 88 -5.74 6.11 -1.09
C ARG A 88 -4.42 5.83 -0.38
N ILE A 89 -3.41 6.66 -0.63
CA ILE A 89 -2.24 6.80 0.23
C ILE A 89 -2.00 8.28 0.50
N GLU A 90 -1.81 8.65 1.76
CA GLU A 90 -1.34 9.96 2.19
C GLU A 90 -0.04 9.78 2.95
N ALA A 91 1.07 9.99 2.26
CA ALA A 91 2.40 10.14 2.83
C ALA A 91 3.13 11.22 2.03
N GLU A 92 4.11 11.89 2.65
CA GLU A 92 4.87 12.97 2.02
C GLU A 92 5.81 12.47 0.92
N ASP A 93 6.36 11.28 1.11
CA ASP A 93 7.36 10.63 0.25
C ASP A 93 6.76 9.73 -0.84
N ILE A 94 5.47 9.40 -0.74
CA ILE A 94 4.77 8.57 -1.73
C ILE A 94 3.96 9.44 -2.70
N ALA A 95 4.29 9.31 -3.98
CA ALA A 95 3.68 10.11 -5.05
C ALA A 95 2.26 9.67 -5.43
N PHE A 96 1.87 8.42 -5.15
CA PHE A 96 0.50 7.95 -5.31
C PHE A 96 -0.41 8.64 -4.30
N LYS A 97 -1.58 9.12 -4.73
CA LYS A 97 -2.62 9.65 -3.84
C LYS A 97 -3.90 8.83 -3.95
N THR A 98 -4.42 8.65 -5.15
CA THR A 98 -5.63 7.86 -5.45
C THR A 98 -5.50 7.17 -6.82
N PRO A 99 -6.28 6.11 -7.10
CA PRO A 99 -6.32 5.47 -8.41
C PRO A 99 -6.64 6.45 -9.53
N SER A 100 -5.84 6.45 -10.59
CA SER A 100 -6.09 7.29 -11.76
C SER A 100 -7.26 6.74 -12.59
N ALA A 101 -8.08 7.63 -13.17
CA ALA A 101 -9.10 7.25 -14.14
C ALA A 101 -8.48 6.67 -15.44
N ASN A 102 -7.27 7.13 -15.80
CA ASN A 102 -6.53 6.69 -16.98
C ASN A 102 -5.11 6.24 -16.58
N PRO A 103 -4.96 5.05 -15.95
CA PRO A 103 -3.68 4.59 -15.45
C PRO A 103 -2.70 4.26 -16.58
N SER A 104 -1.47 4.76 -16.45
CA SER A 104 -0.34 4.32 -17.26
C SER A 104 0.20 2.97 -16.79
N TYR A 105 0.06 2.67 -15.49
CA TYR A 105 0.58 1.47 -14.84
C TYR A 105 -0.45 0.75 -13.97
N ILE A 106 -0.34 -0.58 -13.92
CA ILE A 106 -0.91 -1.39 -12.84
C ILE A 106 0.25 -2.04 -12.10
N PHE A 107 0.32 -1.83 -10.78
CA PHE A 107 1.30 -2.44 -9.90
C PHE A 107 0.64 -3.50 -9.03
N PHE A 108 1.14 -4.73 -9.12
CA PHE A 108 0.83 -5.81 -8.20
C PHE A 108 2.02 -5.97 -7.26
N VAL A 109 1.83 -5.71 -5.97
CA VAL A 109 2.90 -5.70 -4.98
C VAL A 109 2.73 -6.90 -4.04
N LYS A 110 3.76 -7.72 -3.93
CA LYS A 110 3.79 -8.88 -3.02
C LYS A 110 5.12 -8.96 -2.27
N MET A 111 5.12 -9.62 -1.11
CA MET A 111 6.37 -10.00 -0.44
C MET A 111 7.00 -11.22 -1.14
N GLU A 112 8.32 -11.34 -1.04
CA GLU A 112 9.07 -12.56 -1.36
C GLU A 112 8.74 -13.67 -0.34
N GLU A 113 8.51 -14.89 -0.84
CA GLU A 113 8.13 -16.06 -0.05
C GLU A 113 9.35 -16.79 0.55
#